data_AF-A0A432F258-F1
#
_entry.id   AF-A0A432F258-F1
#
_cell.length_a   1.000
_cell.length_b   1.000
_cell.length_c   1.000
_cell.angle_alpha   90.00
_cell.angle_beta   90.00
_cell.angle_gamma   90.00
#
_symmetry.space_group_name_H-M   'P 1'
#
loop_
_entity.id
_entity.type
_entity.pdbx_description
1 polymer ?
#
loop_
_entity_poly.entity_id
_entity_poly.type
_entity_poly.pdbx_seq_one_letter_code
_entity_poly.pdbx_strand_id
1 'polypeptide(L)'
;DLDGDGANNAHEFLAGTNPGDAASRLALGLALGQAGELLAEFTMQPGRQYFLETAEALDGEWGSMPGDVYQPTPGGVGETIRIHIGGRETGKKRFFRVRVMRLAD
;
A
#
# COMPACT_ATOMS: atom_id res chain seq x y z
N ASP A 1 3.32 -18.21 -4.47
CA ASP A 1 3.64 -17.38 -5.61
C ASP A 1 3.38 -18.26 -6.83
N LEU A 2 2.15 -18.22 -7.34
CA LEU A 2 1.70 -19.13 -8.42
C LEU A 2 2.06 -18.57 -9.80
N ASP A 3 2.17 -17.26 -9.92
CA ASP A 3 2.52 -16.54 -11.15
C ASP A 3 3.97 -16.00 -11.15
N GLY A 4 4.70 -16.10 -10.04
CA GLY A 4 6.13 -15.80 -9.94
C GLY A 4 6.45 -14.32 -9.69
N ASP A 5 5.52 -13.54 -9.15
CA ASP A 5 5.61 -12.08 -9.00
C ASP A 5 6.26 -11.62 -7.67
N GLY A 6 6.62 -12.58 -6.81
CA GLY A 6 7.19 -12.37 -5.48
C GLY A 6 6.16 -12.20 -4.36
N ALA A 7 4.86 -12.23 -4.64
CA ALA A 7 3.79 -12.29 -3.67
C ALA A 7 3.40 -13.77 -3.43
N ASN A 8 3.23 -14.17 -2.17
CA ASN A 8 2.73 -15.51 -1.89
C ASN A 8 1.19 -15.53 -1.98
N ASN A 9 0.61 -16.66 -2.40
CA ASN A 9 -0.83 -16.78 -2.61
C ASN A 9 -1.67 -16.48 -1.36
N ALA A 10 -1.11 -16.71 -0.16
CA ALA A 10 -1.80 -16.39 1.08
C ALA A 10 -1.92 -14.86 1.28
N HIS A 11 -0.87 -14.11 0.96
CA HIS A 11 -0.87 -12.65 0.94
C HIS A 11 -1.82 -12.12 -0.12
N GLU A 12 -1.81 -12.70 -1.31
CA GLU A 12 -2.70 -12.28 -2.40
C GLU A 12 -4.17 -12.52 -2.06
N PHE A 13 -4.48 -13.67 -1.47
CA PHE A 13 -5.79 -13.92 -0.90
C PHE A 13 -6.13 -12.81 0.11
N LEU A 14 -5.30 -12.59 1.14
CA LEU A 14 -5.54 -11.54 2.14
C LEU A 14 -5.73 -10.15 1.53
N ALA A 15 -4.95 -9.80 0.52
CA ALA A 15 -5.02 -8.54 -0.22
C ALA A 15 -6.21 -8.45 -1.18
N GLY A 16 -6.84 -9.58 -1.53
CA GLY A 16 -7.90 -9.61 -2.55
C GLY A 16 -7.39 -9.49 -3.97
N THR A 17 -6.13 -9.85 -4.22
CA THR A 17 -5.52 -9.88 -5.55
C THR A 17 -5.58 -11.29 -6.17
N ASN A 18 -5.24 -11.41 -7.45
CA ASN A 18 -5.38 -12.65 -8.21
C ASN A 18 -4.05 -13.42 -8.30
N PRO A 19 -3.88 -14.59 -7.64
CA PRO A 19 -2.64 -15.37 -7.62
C PRO A 19 -2.23 -16.00 -8.96
N GLY A 20 -3.06 -15.88 -10.00
CA GLY A 20 -2.71 -16.33 -11.35
C GLY A 20 -2.34 -15.19 -12.30
N ASP A 21 -2.25 -13.96 -11.81
CA ASP A 21 -1.98 -12.77 -12.60
C ASP A 21 -0.93 -11.89 -11.91
N ALA A 22 0.30 -11.93 -12.42
CA ALA A 22 1.45 -11.24 -11.83
C ALA A 22 1.31 -9.70 -11.82
N ALA A 23 0.34 -9.14 -12.56
CA ALA A 23 0.01 -7.72 -12.49
C ALA A 23 -0.96 -7.40 -11.33
N SER A 24 -1.64 -8.41 -10.78
CA SER A 24 -2.60 -8.33 -9.69
C SER A 24 -1.92 -8.61 -8.36
N ARG A 25 -1.22 -7.61 -7.83
CA ARG A 25 -0.56 -7.71 -6.52
C ARG A 25 -0.64 -6.42 -5.72
N LEU A 26 -0.62 -6.55 -4.41
CA LEU A 26 -0.50 -5.40 -3.53
C LEU A 26 0.97 -4.97 -3.45
N ALA A 27 1.30 -3.90 -4.17
CA ALA A 27 2.62 -3.30 -4.16
C ALA A 27 2.54 -1.82 -3.77
N LEU A 28 3.43 -1.39 -2.86
CA LEU A 28 3.61 0.02 -2.52
C LEU A 28 4.65 0.64 -3.45
N GLY A 29 4.21 1.53 -4.33
CA GLY A 29 5.06 2.38 -5.15
C GLY A 29 5.37 3.70 -4.45
N LEU A 30 6.57 4.22 -4.67
CA LEU A 30 6.94 5.59 -4.31
C LEU A 30 7.21 6.39 -5.58
N ALA A 31 6.61 7.57 -5.69
CA ALA A 31 6.75 8.46 -6.83
C ALA A 31 7.07 9.88 -6.39
N LEU A 32 7.72 10.66 -7.25
CA LEU A 32 7.90 12.10 -7.06
C LEU A 32 6.77 12.84 -7.79
N GLY A 33 6.05 13.69 -7.06
CA GLY A 33 5.09 14.63 -7.62
C GLY A 33 5.76 15.77 -8.38
N GLN A 34 4.97 16.55 -9.13
CA GLN A 34 5.48 17.63 -9.98
C GLN A 34 6.19 18.74 -9.19
N ALA A 35 5.83 18.96 -7.93
CA ALA A 35 6.44 19.93 -7.04
C ALA A 35 7.57 19.36 -6.16
N GLY A 36 8.05 18.13 -6.44
CA GLY A 36 9.08 17.47 -5.64
C GLY A 36 8.57 16.81 -4.36
N GLU A 37 7.25 16.66 -4.25
CA GLU A 37 6.57 15.92 -3.18
C GLU A 37 6.84 14.42 -3.32
N LEU A 38 6.91 13.70 -2.19
CA LEU A 38 6.95 12.25 -2.20
C LEU A 38 5.53 11.71 -2.08
N LEU A 39 5.16 10.83 -3.00
CA LEU A 39 3.84 10.21 -3.07
C LEU A 39 3.96 8.69 -2.86
N ALA A 40 3.07 8.13 -2.06
CA ALA A 40 2.82 6.70 -1.99
C ALA A 40 1.69 6.34 -2.95
N GLU A 41 1.85 5.27 -3.74
CA GLU A 41 0.85 4.76 -4.67
C GLU A 41 0.64 3.26 -4.45
N PHE A 42 -0.62 2.83 -4.37
CA PHE A 42 -0.99 1.41 -4.38
C PHE A 42 -2.44 1.23 -4.84
N THR A 43 -2.78 0.03 -5.29
CA THR A 43 -4.13 -0.33 -5.72
C THR A 43 -4.89 -1.04 -4.60
N MET A 44 -6.00 -0.45 -4.19
CA MET A 44 -6.93 -1.02 -3.22
C MET A 44 -7.90 -1.98 -3.89
N GLN A 45 -8.21 -3.07 -3.19
CA GLN A 45 -9.21 -4.07 -3.59
C GLN A 45 -10.49 -3.96 -2.75
N PRO A 46 -11.68 -4.24 -3.32
CA PRO A 46 -12.96 -4.21 -2.60
C PRO A 46 -12.98 -5.11 -1.35
N GLY A 47 -13.72 -4.71 -0.32
CA GLY A 47 -13.81 -5.48 0.93
C GLY A 47 -12.50 -5.52 1.72
N ARG A 48 -11.64 -4.52 1.54
CA ARG A 48 -10.36 -4.37 2.24
C ARG A 48 -10.19 -2.97 2.81
N GLN A 49 -9.48 -2.90 3.92
CA GLN A 49 -8.97 -1.69 4.54
C GLN A 49 -7.45 -1.66 4.46
N TYR A 50 -6.91 -0.48 4.22
CA TYR A 50 -5.47 -0.28 4.09
C TYR A 50 -5.00 0.77 5.09
N PHE A 51 -3.83 0.52 5.67
CA PHE A 51 -3.12 1.43 6.56
C PHE A 51 -1.75 1.70 5.94
N LEU A 52 -1.43 2.97 5.73
CA LEU A 52 -0.09 3.38 5.38
C LEU A 52 0.69 3.67 6.66
N GLU A 53 1.78 2.93 6.86
CA GLU A 53 2.60 3.02 8.07
C GLU A 53 4.01 3.48 7.71
N THR A 54 4.64 4.22 8.62
CA THR A 54 6.01 4.71 8.48
C THR A 54 6.84 4.43 9.72
N ALA A 55 8.16 4.31 9.51
CA ALA A 55 9.14 4.11 10.56
C ALA A 55 10.46 4.80 10.18
N GLU A 56 11.27 5.18 11.17
CA GLU A 56 12.62 5.75 10.95
C GLU A 56 13.68 4.67 10.68
N ALA A 57 13.40 3.42 11.07
CA ALA A 57 14.24 2.24 10.85
C ALA A 57 13.37 1.03 10.50
N LEU A 58 13.92 0.07 9.73
CA LEU A 58 13.19 -1.15 9.32
C LEU A 58 12.74 -2.00 10.52
N ASP A 59 13.59 -2.07 11.54
CA ASP A 59 13.41 -2.78 12.80
C ASP A 59 12.88 -1.88 13.93
N GLY A 60 12.51 -0.65 13.61
CA GLY A 60 11.98 0.33 14.56
C GLY A 60 10.48 0.21 14.80
N GLU A 61 9.95 1.17 15.55
CA GLU A 61 8.51 1.31 15.78
C GLU A 61 7.81 1.81 14.51
N TRP A 62 6.77 1.09 14.09
CA TRP A 62 5.94 1.45 12.94
C TRP A 62 4.70 2.19 13.43
N GLY A 63 4.52 3.42 12.96
CA GLY A 63 3.34 4.23 13.24
C GLY A 63 2.48 4.42 12.00
N SER A 64 1.16 4.43 12.17
CA SER A 64 0.23 4.83 11.11
C SER A 64 0.44 6.29 10.73
N MET A 65 0.37 6.59 9.44
CA MET A 65 0.31 7.97 8.96
C MET A 65 -0.97 8.64 9.52
N PRO A 66 -0.91 9.94 9.88
CA PRO A 66 -2.08 10.65 10.41
C PRO A 66 -3.23 10.67 9.39
N GLY A 67 -4.44 10.38 9.85
CA GLY A 67 -5.67 10.64 9.11
C GLY A 67 -6.35 9.44 8.48
N ASP A 68 -5.65 8.34 8.17
CA ASP A 68 -6.19 7.51 7.10
C ASP A 68 -6.28 6.00 7.39
N VAL A 69 -7.51 5.53 7.24
CA VAL A 69 -7.85 4.17 6.81
C VAL A 69 -8.34 4.30 5.37
N TYR A 70 -7.60 3.74 4.41
CA TYR A 70 -7.99 3.81 3.00
C TYR A 70 -8.87 2.61 2.64
N GLN A 71 -9.95 2.90 1.93
CA GLN A 71 -10.88 1.90 1.41
C GLN A 71 -11.29 2.32 0.00
N PRO A 72 -11.43 1.37 -0.94
CA PRO A 72 -11.97 1.70 -2.25
C PRO A 72 -13.44 2.05 -2.13
N THR A 73 -13.92 2.77 -3.14
CA THR A 73 -15.35 3.06 -3.30
C THR A 73 -16.17 1.74 -3.27
N PRO A 74 -17.21 1.64 -2.42
CA PRO A 74 -18.04 0.44 -2.33
C PRO A 74 -18.62 0.04 -3.70
N GLY A 75 -18.49 -1.24 -4.05
CA GLY A 75 -18.98 -1.79 -5.33
C GLY A 75 -18.09 -1.54 -6.55
N GLY A 76 -16.92 -0.90 -6.38
CA GLY A 76 -15.93 -0.72 -7.45
C GLY A 76 -15.12 -1.98 -7.79
N VAL A 77 -14.34 -1.91 -8.88
CA VAL A 77 -13.41 -2.96 -9.34
C VAL A 77 -11.96 -2.52 -9.12
N GLY A 78 -11.58 -2.41 -7.84
CA GLY A 78 -10.28 -1.90 -7.42
C GLY A 78 -10.06 -0.40 -7.69
N GLU A 79 -9.20 0.24 -6.90
CA GLU A 79 -8.98 1.68 -6.97
C GLU A 79 -7.52 2.02 -6.64
N THR A 80 -6.81 2.68 -7.56
CA THR A 80 -5.45 3.17 -7.30
C THR A 80 -5.50 4.55 -6.66
N ILE A 81 -4.83 4.69 -5.52
CA ILE A 81 -4.74 5.97 -4.80
C ILE A 81 -3.31 6.49 -4.75
N ARG A 82 -3.19 7.81 -4.58
CA ARG A 82 -1.94 8.52 -4.36
C ARG A 82 -2.04 9.34 -3.09
N ILE A 83 -1.11 9.13 -2.17
CA ILE A 83 -1.08 9.77 -0.86
C ILE A 83 0.18 10.62 -0.77
N HIS A 84 0.04 11.88 -0.35
CA HIS A 84 1.18 12.72 -0.05
C HIS A 84 1.83 12.26 1.28
N ILE A 85 3.08 11.82 1.21
CA ILE A 85 3.81 11.29 2.39
C ILE A 85 4.93 12.21 2.89
N GLY A 86 4.97 13.43 2.35
CA GLY A 86 5.88 14.50 2.74
C GLY A 86 6.61 15.12 1.53
N GLY A 87 7.52 16.04 1.84
CA GLY A 87 8.43 16.63 0.86
C GLY A 87 9.74 15.83 0.71
N ARG A 88 10.60 16.30 -0.18
CA ARG A 88 12.00 15.84 -0.29
C ARG A 88 12.79 16.27 0.94
N GLU A 89 12.67 15.52 2.03
CA GLU A 89 13.45 15.71 3.26
C GLU A 89 14.84 15.07 3.08
N THR A 90 15.89 15.88 2.94
CA THR A 90 17.26 15.38 2.83
C THR A 90 17.79 15.01 4.21
N GLY A 91 18.35 13.80 4.35
CA GLY A 91 19.08 13.37 5.56
C GLY A 91 18.27 12.60 6.61
N LYS A 92 16.96 12.41 6.45
CA LYS A 92 16.17 11.49 7.27
C LYS A 92 15.82 10.23 6.48
N LYS A 93 16.17 9.06 7.02
CA LYS A 93 15.70 7.78 6.48
C LYS A 93 14.28 7.55 6.97
N ARG A 94 13.40 7.19 6.04
CA ARG A 94 12.03 6.78 6.34
C ARG A 94 11.71 5.54 5.55
N PHE A 95 11.05 4.61 6.22
CA PHE A 95 10.50 3.40 5.64
C PHE A 95 9.00 3.53 5.59
N PHE A 96 8.41 2.89 4.60
CA PHE A 96 6.96 2.88 4.38
C PHE A 96 6.53 1.45 4.10
N ARG A 97 5.36 1.08 4.61
CA ARG A 97 4.69 -0.17 4.26
C ARG A 97 3.19 0.07 4.18
N VAL A 98 2.54 -0.72 3.34
CA VAL A 98 1.09 -0.81 3.32
C VAL A 98 0.68 -2.09 4.06
N ARG A 99 -0.23 -1.95 5.02
CA ARG A 99 -0.86 -3.07 5.71
C ARG A 99 -2.28 -3.20 5.22
N VAL A 100 -2.68 -4.40 4.83
CA VAL A 100 -4.04 -4.71 4.39
C VAL A 100 -4.76 -5.54 5.43
N MET A 101 -6.04 -5.22 5.64
CA MET A 101 -6.97 -5.97 6.48
C MET A 101 -8.21 -6.30 5.67
N ARG A 102 -8.70 -7.53 5.80
CA ARG A 102 -10.00 -7.91 5.26
C ARG A 102 -11.10 -7.35 6.14
N LEU A 103 -12.10 -6.73 5.53
CA LEU A 103 -13.37 -6.50 6.20
C LEU A 103 -14.07 -7.85 6.32
N ALA A 104 -14.57 -8.18 7.51
CA ALA A 104 -15.42 -9.35 7.68
C ALA A 104 -16.73 -9.13 6.90
N ASP A 105 -17.27 -10.22 6.36
CA ASP A 105 -18.64 -10.25 5.80
C ASP A 105 -19.69 -10.01 6.89
#